data_AF-A0A1E3BRW4-F1
#
_entry.id   AF-A0A1E3BRW4-F1
#
_cell.length_a   1.000
_cell.length_b   1.000
_cell.length_c   1.000
_cell.angle_alpha   90.00
_cell.angle_beta   90.00
_cell.angle_gamma   90.00
#
_symmetry.space_group_name_H-M   'P 1'
#
loop_
_entity.id
_entity.type
_entity.pdbx_description
1 polymer ?
#
loop_
_entity_poly.entity_id
_entity_poly.type
_entity_poly.pdbx_seq_one_letter_code
_entity_poly.pdbx_strand_id
1 'polypeptide(L)'
;MSTITLIISPYHTGLHAHRVGKGPHHILSQNLLAQLTSLGLNIETYEIPRVDDFEGEIGRSFEVMRRTSLAVSEAVEKGNWPLVLSGNCMASVAVACGLEHAQAQAQGQKKGGRGKLGFIYFDSHDDLDSPDVNENGYFDAMGLSMLRGESWKLLMNTVPGYDPESPFDYRSNKNRFLYVGLRDQSELQRERVVEAGMDSIWGGNLNPPDGLRG
;
A
#
# COMPACT_ATOMS: atom_id res chain seq x y z
N MET A 1 16.74 6.69 20.97
CA MET A 1 15.27 6.74 20.92
C MET A 1 14.85 6.53 19.49
N SER A 2 13.88 5.66 19.23
CA SER A 2 13.39 5.42 17.86
C SER A 2 12.46 6.56 17.46
N THR A 3 12.67 7.13 16.28
CA THR A 3 11.82 8.18 15.71
C THR A 3 10.84 7.56 14.72
N ILE A 4 9.57 7.96 14.80
CA ILE A 4 8.55 7.64 13.82
C ILE A 4 8.27 8.89 12.99
N THR A 5 8.26 8.76 11.67
CA THR A 5 7.64 9.76 10.79
C THR A 5 6.21 9.33 10.53
N LEU A 6 5.26 10.04 11.15
CA LEU A 6 3.83 9.89 10.96
C LEU A 6 3.40 10.63 9.69
N ILE A 7 3.19 9.87 8.61
CA ILE A 7 2.79 10.36 7.30
C ILE A 7 1.26 10.36 7.23
N ILE A 8 0.66 11.50 6.96
CA ILE A 8 -0.79 11.70 6.98
C ILE A 8 -1.24 11.87 5.53
N SER A 9 -2.03 10.91 5.02
CA SER A 9 -2.56 10.89 3.65
C SER A 9 -4.09 10.93 3.68
N PRO A 10 -4.70 12.11 3.88
CA PRO A 10 -6.13 12.27 4.16
C PRO A 10 -6.97 12.26 2.86
N TYR A 11 -6.85 11.23 2.03
CA TYR A 11 -7.51 11.17 0.72
C TYR A 11 -8.50 10.01 0.60
N HIS A 12 -9.60 10.26 -0.11
CA HIS A 12 -10.45 9.25 -0.75
C HIS A 12 -10.36 9.44 -2.25
N THR A 13 -9.59 8.59 -2.92
CA THR A 13 -9.32 8.58 -4.35
C THR A 13 -8.93 9.97 -4.89
N GLY A 14 -8.07 10.66 -4.13
CA GLY A 14 -7.58 12.01 -4.45
C GLY A 14 -8.41 13.16 -3.90
N LEU A 15 -9.59 12.91 -3.32
CA LEU A 15 -10.39 13.92 -2.62
C LEU A 15 -9.95 14.04 -1.16
N HIS A 16 -9.48 15.22 -0.77
CA HIS A 16 -8.99 15.47 0.58
C HIS A 16 -10.11 15.53 1.62
N ALA A 17 -9.88 14.92 2.79
CA ALA A 17 -10.79 14.89 3.93
C ALA A 17 -12.24 14.55 3.54
N HIS A 18 -12.40 13.64 2.57
CA HIS A 18 -13.69 13.17 2.07
C HIS A 18 -13.84 11.68 2.38
N ARG A 19 -15.03 11.24 2.84
CA ARG A 19 -15.32 9.83 3.22
C ARG A 19 -14.19 9.23 4.07
N VAL A 20 -13.59 8.11 3.65
CA VAL A 20 -12.47 7.44 4.34
C VAL A 20 -11.23 8.33 4.45
N GLY A 21 -11.06 9.32 3.57
CA GLY A 21 -10.03 10.35 3.67
C GLY A 21 -10.15 11.25 4.91
N LYS A 22 -11.28 11.25 5.63
CA LYS A 22 -11.40 11.87 6.96
C LYS A 22 -10.76 11.05 8.07
N GLY A 23 -10.52 9.76 7.83
CA GLY A 23 -10.00 8.80 8.80
C GLY A 23 -8.68 9.24 9.43
N PRO A 24 -7.65 9.62 8.65
CA PRO A 24 -6.36 10.04 9.20
C PRO A 24 -6.46 11.20 10.21
N HIS A 25 -7.16 12.29 9.85
CA HIS A 25 -7.37 13.41 10.77
C HIS A 25 -8.24 13.03 11.97
N HIS A 26 -9.23 12.16 11.79
CA HIS A 26 -10.03 11.66 12.91
C HIS A 26 -9.19 10.86 13.91
N ILE A 27 -8.36 9.92 13.44
CA ILE A 27 -7.46 9.14 14.30
C ILE A 27 -6.49 10.06 15.06
N LEU A 28 -5.90 11.03 14.38
CA LEU A 28 -5.01 12.02 15.01
C LEU A 28 -5.70 12.79 16.14
N SER A 29 -6.97 13.18 15.93
CA SER A 29 -7.76 13.89 16.94
C SER A 29 -8.03 13.08 18.21
N GLN A 30 -7.89 11.74 18.16
CA GLN A 30 -8.04 10.85 19.32
C GLN A 30 -6.77 10.81 20.21
N ASN A 31 -6.04 11.93 20.28
CA ASN A 31 -4.84 12.10 21.10
C ASN A 31 -3.71 11.11 20.76
N LEU A 32 -3.61 10.66 19.50
CA LEU A 32 -2.62 9.67 19.06
C LEU A 32 -1.18 10.13 19.36
N LEU A 33 -0.85 11.38 19.06
CA LEU A 33 0.52 11.91 19.24
C LEU A 33 0.97 11.83 20.70
N ALA A 34 0.13 12.29 21.64
CA ALA A 34 0.46 12.23 23.06
C ALA A 34 0.60 10.78 23.55
N GLN A 35 -0.24 9.87 23.07
CA GLN A 35 -0.14 8.44 23.40
C GLN A 35 1.19 7.85 22.90
N LEU A 36 1.57 8.11 21.65
CA LEU A 36 2.85 7.64 21.11
C LEU A 36 4.06 8.25 21.86
N THR A 37 4.03 9.54 22.18
CA THR A 37 5.08 10.19 22.98
C THR A 37 5.15 9.62 24.40
N SER A 38 4.03 9.26 25.02
CA SER A 38 4.01 8.62 26.34
C SER A 38 4.67 7.23 26.36
N LEU A 39 4.77 6.57 25.20
CA LEU A 39 5.53 5.32 25.01
C LEU A 39 7.04 5.57 24.80
N GLY A 40 7.50 6.81 24.88
CA GLY A 40 8.92 7.19 24.69
C GLY A 40 9.36 7.29 23.23
N LEU A 41 8.41 7.42 22.30
CA LEU A 41 8.66 7.57 20.86
C LEU A 41 8.77 9.06 20.49
N ASN A 42 9.76 9.40 19.67
CA ASN A 42 9.84 10.72 19.03
C ASN A 42 9.00 10.70 17.76
N ILE A 43 8.07 11.64 17.60
CA ILE A 43 7.16 11.67 16.45
C ILE A 43 7.41 12.92 15.62
N GLU A 44 7.73 12.72 14.35
CA GLU A 44 7.72 13.76 13.33
C GLU A 44 6.47 13.58 12.46
N THR A 45 5.73 14.65 12.17
CA THR A 45 4.53 14.57 11.33
C THR A 45 4.80 15.14 9.95
N TYR A 46 4.31 14.47 8.92
CA TYR A 46 4.33 14.96 7.55
C TYR A 46 2.98 14.71 6.88
N GLU A 47 2.30 15.75 6.41
CA GLU A 47 1.03 15.60 5.69
C GLU A 47 1.23 15.70 4.19
N ILE A 48 0.66 14.75 3.45
CA ILE A 48 0.75 14.70 1.98
C ILE A 48 0.07 15.92 1.37
N PRO A 49 0.79 16.78 0.61
CA PRO A 49 0.22 18.01 0.06
C PRO A 49 -0.94 17.76 -0.92
N ARG A 50 -1.78 18.79 -1.11
CA ARG A 50 -3.00 18.74 -1.94
C ARG A 50 -2.72 18.39 -3.40
N VAL A 51 -3.57 17.55 -3.98
CA VAL A 51 -3.46 17.06 -5.37
C VAL A 51 -4.56 17.60 -6.28
N ASP A 52 -5.23 18.70 -5.92
CA ASP A 52 -6.44 19.17 -6.63
C ASP A 52 -6.19 19.52 -8.11
N ASP A 53 -4.95 19.90 -8.44
CA ASP A 53 -4.51 20.28 -9.79
C ASP A 53 -4.33 19.09 -10.74
N PHE A 54 -4.47 17.86 -10.25
CA PHE A 54 -4.34 16.63 -11.04
C PHE A 54 -5.70 16.16 -11.56
N GLU A 55 -5.66 15.50 -12.72
CA GLU A 55 -6.84 15.10 -13.48
C GLU A 55 -7.61 13.95 -12.80
N GLY A 56 -8.90 14.17 -12.56
CA GLY A 56 -9.85 13.15 -12.14
C GLY A 56 -9.46 12.31 -10.93
N GLU A 57 -10.19 11.22 -10.72
CA GLU A 57 -9.93 10.28 -9.63
C GLU A 57 -8.56 9.58 -9.79
N ILE A 58 -8.29 9.10 -11.00
CA ILE A 58 -7.11 8.29 -11.31
C ILE A 58 -5.84 9.13 -11.20
N GLY A 59 -5.77 10.30 -11.84
CA GLY A 59 -4.57 11.14 -11.84
C GLY A 59 -4.22 11.64 -10.45
N ARG A 60 -5.23 12.03 -9.66
CA ARG A 60 -5.05 12.42 -8.25
C ARG A 60 -4.60 11.26 -7.38
N SER A 61 -5.17 10.07 -7.53
CA SER A 61 -4.78 8.89 -6.75
C SER A 61 -3.33 8.48 -7.02
N PHE A 62 -2.91 8.50 -8.29
CA PHE A 62 -1.50 8.27 -8.64
C PHE A 62 -0.58 9.34 -8.07
N GLU A 63 -0.99 10.60 -8.04
CA GLU A 63 -0.19 11.64 -7.41
C GLU A 63 -0.07 11.45 -5.89
N VAL A 64 -1.14 11.04 -5.21
CA VAL A 64 -1.10 10.66 -3.80
C VAL A 64 -0.10 9.52 -3.58
N MET A 65 -0.12 8.49 -4.45
CA MET A 65 0.85 7.39 -4.37
C MET A 65 2.30 7.87 -4.56
N ARG A 66 2.58 8.74 -5.54
CA ARG A 66 3.93 9.29 -5.75
C ARG A 66 4.44 10.03 -4.51
N ARG A 67 3.63 10.95 -3.98
CA ARG A 67 4.00 11.75 -2.80
C ARG A 67 4.16 10.90 -1.55
N THR A 68 3.30 9.90 -1.38
CA THR A 68 3.39 8.96 -0.25
C THR A 68 4.65 8.10 -0.36
N SER A 69 4.98 7.59 -1.56
CA SER A 69 6.22 6.84 -1.79
C SER A 69 7.47 7.67 -1.45
N LEU A 70 7.52 8.93 -1.90
CA LEU A 70 8.63 9.84 -1.58
C LEU A 70 8.73 10.11 -0.08
N ALA A 71 7.61 10.42 0.58
CA ALA A 71 7.59 10.66 2.02
C ALA A 71 8.07 9.45 2.84
N VAL A 72 7.69 8.24 2.40
CA VAL A 72 8.17 6.98 3.01
C VAL A 72 9.67 6.82 2.78
N SER A 73 10.17 7.05 1.56
CA SER A 73 11.59 6.95 1.26
C SER A 73 12.42 7.92 2.11
N GLU A 74 12.02 9.19 2.17
CA GLU A 74 12.68 10.22 2.96
C GLU A 74 12.69 9.90 4.47
N ALA A 75 11.60 9.33 4.99
CA ALA A 75 11.54 8.89 6.39
C ALA A 75 12.57 7.78 6.66
N VAL A 76 12.66 6.79 5.78
CA VAL A 76 13.61 5.67 5.90
C VAL A 76 15.05 6.16 5.74
N GLU A 77 15.33 7.05 4.80
CA GLU A 77 16.65 7.66 4.58
C GLU A 77 17.14 8.45 5.80
N LYS A 78 16.21 9.08 6.55
CA LYS A 78 16.51 9.74 7.84
C LYS A 78 16.74 8.76 8.99
N GLY A 79 16.52 7.45 8.77
CA GLY A 79 16.58 6.42 9.81
C GLY A 79 15.32 6.37 10.68
N ASN A 80 14.22 6.99 10.26
CA ASN A 80 12.94 6.97 10.95
C ASN A 80 12.09 5.78 10.50
N TRP A 81 11.20 5.32 11.39
CA TRP A 81 10.18 4.34 11.03
C TRP A 81 8.96 5.05 10.39
N PRO A 82 8.60 4.77 9.13
CA PRO A 82 7.43 5.37 8.51
C PRO A 82 6.14 4.73 9.05
N LEU A 83 5.21 5.55 9.55
CA LEU A 83 3.84 5.15 9.90
C LEU A 83 2.86 5.97 9.06
N VAL A 84 2.11 5.33 8.17
CA VAL A 84 1.18 6.03 7.26
C VAL A 84 -0.26 5.89 7.77
N LEU A 85 -0.92 7.02 8.01
CA LEU A 85 -2.37 7.07 8.18
C LEU A 85 -2.99 7.48 6.83
N SER A 86 -3.64 6.54 6.16
CA SER A 86 -4.27 6.74 4.86
C SER A 86 -5.78 6.55 4.93
N GLY A 87 -6.51 7.23 4.04
CA GLY A 87 -7.91 6.90 3.79
C GLY A 87 -8.11 5.69 2.87
N ASN A 88 -7.16 5.40 1.98
CA ASN A 88 -7.25 4.36 0.96
C ASN A 88 -6.17 3.27 1.11
N CYS A 89 -6.52 2.03 0.75
CA CYS A 89 -5.65 0.85 0.80
C CYS A 89 -4.52 0.88 -0.23
N MET A 90 -4.66 1.61 -1.35
CA MET A 90 -3.56 1.88 -2.30
C MET A 90 -2.33 2.54 -1.66
N ALA A 91 -2.42 3.08 -0.44
CA ALA A 91 -1.25 3.50 0.31
C ALA A 91 -0.24 2.35 0.53
N SER A 92 -0.70 1.09 0.61
CA SER A 92 0.17 -0.10 0.70
C SER A 92 1.13 -0.19 -0.49
N VAL A 93 0.66 0.16 -1.69
CA VAL A 93 1.47 0.21 -2.93
C VAL A 93 2.53 1.29 -2.81
N ALA A 94 2.12 2.49 -2.40
CA ALA A 94 3.03 3.62 -2.24
C ALA A 94 4.11 3.35 -1.18
N VAL A 95 3.74 2.71 -0.06
CA VAL A 95 4.69 2.31 1.00
C VAL A 95 5.69 1.29 0.46
N ALA A 96 5.22 0.27 -0.26
CA ALA A 96 6.11 -0.74 -0.85
C ALA A 96 7.12 -0.11 -1.82
N CYS A 97 6.65 0.76 -2.71
CA CYS A 97 7.50 1.51 -3.62
C CYS A 97 8.48 2.43 -2.88
N GLY A 98 8.05 3.13 -1.83
CA GLY A 98 8.91 4.02 -1.05
C GLY A 98 10.03 3.27 -0.32
N LEU A 99 9.75 2.07 0.21
CA LEU A 99 10.74 1.22 0.84
C LEU A 99 11.77 0.69 -0.16
N GLU A 100 11.34 0.26 -1.34
CA GLU A 100 12.26 -0.14 -2.42
C GLU A 100 13.09 1.07 -2.91
N HIS A 101 12.50 2.26 -2.98
CA HIS A 101 13.20 3.48 -3.36
C HIS A 101 14.36 3.80 -2.40
N ALA A 102 14.09 3.84 -1.10
CA ALA A 102 15.11 4.10 -0.07
C ALA A 102 16.23 3.04 -0.09
N GLN A 103 15.87 1.77 -0.28
CA GLN A 103 16.84 0.68 -0.37
C GLN A 103 17.74 0.81 -1.61
N ALA A 104 17.16 1.14 -2.76
CA ALA A 104 17.92 1.35 -4.00
C ALA A 104 18.91 2.51 -3.88
N GLN A 105 18.53 3.59 -3.18
CA GLN A 105 19.43 4.69 -2.88
C GLN A 105 20.58 4.26 -1.96
N ALA A 106 20.29 3.54 -0.87
CA ALA A 106 21.29 3.08 0.08
C ALA A 106 22.31 2.10 -0.53
N GLN A 107 21.91 1.29 -1.52
CA GLN A 107 22.76 0.28 -2.16
C GLN A 107 23.54 0.79 -3.39
N GLY A 108 23.46 2.09 -3.72
CA GLY A 108 24.21 2.70 -4.82
C GLY A 108 23.72 2.31 -6.22
N GLN A 109 22.40 2.28 -6.44
CA GLN A 109 21.77 2.05 -7.76
C GLN A 109 22.17 0.75 -8.47
N LYS A 110 22.45 -0.34 -7.74
CA LYS A 110 22.54 -1.66 -8.39
C LYS A 110 21.17 -2.06 -8.94
N LYS A 111 20.94 -1.78 -10.22
CA LYS A 111 19.78 -2.25 -10.98
C LYS A 111 19.67 -3.78 -10.84
N GLY A 112 18.52 -4.26 -10.38
CA GLY A 112 18.17 -5.69 -10.34
C GLY A 112 18.25 -6.38 -8.97
N GLY A 113 18.61 -5.66 -7.90
CA GLY A 113 18.62 -6.20 -6.53
C GLY A 113 17.50 -5.62 -5.68
N ARG A 114 16.23 -5.96 -5.95
CA ARG A 114 15.14 -5.61 -5.01
C ARG A 114 15.40 -6.23 -3.64
N GLY A 115 15.00 -5.51 -2.60
CA GLY A 115 14.90 -6.09 -1.28
C GLY A 115 13.89 -7.23 -1.27
N LYS A 116 14.01 -8.14 -0.32
CA LYS A 116 12.97 -9.15 -0.07
C LYS A 116 11.83 -8.51 0.73
N LEU A 117 11.09 -7.57 0.16
CA LEU A 117 9.96 -6.96 0.86
C LEU A 117 8.85 -8.00 1.04
N GLY A 118 8.41 -8.16 2.29
CA GLY A 118 7.30 -9.03 2.65
C GLY A 118 6.11 -8.25 3.19
N PHE A 119 4.90 -8.77 2.98
CA PHE A 119 3.65 -8.18 3.44
C PHE A 119 2.97 -9.08 4.47
N ILE A 120 2.38 -8.45 5.47
CA ILE A 120 1.30 -9.02 6.27
C ILE A 120 0.11 -8.09 6.10
N TYR A 121 -0.89 -8.53 5.34
CA TYR A 121 -1.99 -7.71 4.86
C TYR A 121 -3.28 -8.05 5.62
N PHE A 122 -3.63 -7.19 6.58
CA PHE A 122 -4.85 -7.36 7.38
C PHE A 122 -6.02 -6.68 6.68
N ASP A 123 -6.82 -7.43 5.94
CA ASP A 123 -7.98 -6.90 5.23
C ASP A 123 -9.07 -7.98 5.06
N SER A 124 -10.31 -7.55 4.88
CA SER A 124 -11.39 -8.43 4.43
C SER A 124 -11.39 -8.65 2.93
N HIS A 125 -10.82 -7.74 2.15
CA HIS A 125 -10.79 -7.74 0.69
C HIS A 125 -9.37 -8.00 0.17
N ASP A 126 -9.24 -8.38 -1.10
CA ASP A 126 -7.94 -8.68 -1.71
C ASP A 126 -7.25 -7.49 -2.37
N ASP A 127 -7.93 -6.40 -2.68
CA ASP A 127 -7.36 -5.25 -3.41
C ASP A 127 -6.56 -5.64 -4.68
N LEU A 128 -6.94 -6.74 -5.34
CA LEU A 128 -6.26 -7.38 -6.46
C LEU A 128 -7.06 -7.30 -7.77
N ASP A 129 -8.16 -6.55 -7.80
CA ASP A 129 -8.93 -6.34 -9.03
C ASP A 129 -8.07 -5.71 -10.13
N SER A 130 -8.41 -6.01 -11.39
CA SER A 130 -7.97 -5.23 -12.56
C SER A 130 -9.15 -4.41 -13.09
N PRO A 131 -8.90 -3.38 -13.91
CA PRO A 131 -9.97 -2.62 -14.57
C PRO A 131 -10.96 -3.50 -15.34
N ASP A 132 -10.51 -4.64 -15.85
CA ASP A 132 -11.34 -5.55 -16.66
C ASP A 132 -12.35 -6.36 -15.83
N VAL A 133 -12.13 -6.51 -14.51
CA VAL A 133 -12.99 -7.34 -13.63
C VAL A 133 -13.61 -6.55 -12.47
N ASN A 134 -13.24 -5.28 -12.30
CA ASN A 134 -13.79 -4.45 -11.24
C ASN A 134 -15.24 -4.05 -11.56
N GLU A 135 -16.18 -4.54 -10.78
CA GLU A 135 -17.62 -4.36 -11.06
C GLU A 135 -18.21 -3.10 -10.43
N ASN A 136 -17.61 -2.61 -9.33
CA ASN A 136 -18.16 -1.51 -8.54
C ASN A 136 -17.59 -0.12 -8.89
N GLY A 137 -16.54 -0.08 -9.73
CA GLY A 137 -15.84 1.14 -10.13
C GLY A 137 -14.94 1.75 -9.05
N TYR A 138 -14.73 1.08 -7.91
CA TYR A 138 -13.94 1.64 -6.82
C TYR A 138 -12.45 1.41 -7.05
N PHE A 139 -11.74 2.49 -7.40
CA PHE A 139 -10.35 2.45 -7.82
C PHE A 139 -9.37 1.89 -6.77
N ASP A 140 -9.71 1.98 -5.48
CA ASP A 140 -8.88 1.49 -4.38
C ASP A 140 -8.71 -0.04 -4.37
N ALA A 141 -9.65 -0.78 -4.96
CA ALA A 141 -9.67 -2.24 -4.99
C ALA A 141 -8.60 -2.88 -5.92
N MET A 142 -7.72 -2.07 -6.53
CA MET A 142 -6.79 -2.51 -7.58
C MET A 142 -5.32 -2.38 -7.20
N GLY A 143 -5.00 -1.89 -5.99
CA GLY A 143 -3.62 -1.53 -5.62
C GLY A 143 -2.63 -2.68 -5.80
N LEU A 144 -2.98 -3.89 -5.39
CA LEU A 144 -2.06 -5.04 -5.48
C LEU A 144 -1.90 -5.58 -6.90
N SER A 145 -2.89 -5.38 -7.79
CA SER A 145 -2.73 -5.69 -9.22
C SER A 145 -1.85 -4.67 -9.93
N MET A 146 -1.93 -3.39 -9.53
CA MET A 146 -1.04 -2.33 -10.00
C MET A 146 0.41 -2.62 -9.63
N LEU A 147 0.68 -2.97 -8.36
CA LEU A 147 2.01 -3.27 -7.85
C LEU A 147 2.65 -4.51 -8.50
N ARG A 148 1.83 -5.47 -8.91
CA ARG A 148 2.21 -6.66 -9.68
C ARG A 148 2.40 -6.39 -11.19
N GLY A 149 2.14 -5.17 -11.65
CA GLY A 149 2.30 -4.79 -13.05
C GLY A 149 1.23 -5.36 -13.98
N GLU A 150 0.06 -5.70 -13.45
CA GLU A 150 -1.07 -6.20 -14.24
C GLU A 150 -1.92 -5.04 -14.79
N SER A 151 -2.13 -4.01 -13.97
CA SER A 151 -3.01 -2.88 -14.29
C SER A 151 -2.27 -1.54 -14.25
N TRP A 152 -2.81 -0.54 -14.96
CA TRP A 152 -2.36 0.87 -14.93
C TRP A 152 -0.84 1.08 -15.12
N LYS A 153 -0.19 0.22 -15.90
CA LYS A 153 1.27 0.08 -15.99
C LYS A 153 2.00 1.40 -16.25
N LEU A 154 1.54 2.20 -17.21
CA LEU A 154 2.17 3.47 -17.54
C LEU A 154 2.10 4.48 -16.40
N LEU A 155 1.02 4.49 -15.62
CA LEU A 155 0.89 5.35 -14.46
C LEU A 155 1.72 4.81 -13.28
N MET A 156 1.77 3.50 -13.07
CA MET A 156 2.64 2.89 -12.06
C MET A 156 4.12 3.17 -12.31
N ASN A 157 4.57 3.22 -13.57
CA ASN A 157 5.94 3.59 -13.94
C ASN A 157 6.37 4.98 -13.46
N THR A 158 5.42 5.83 -13.08
CA THR A 158 5.70 7.18 -12.56
C THR A 158 5.83 7.22 -11.03
N VAL A 159 5.56 6.11 -10.32
CA VAL A 159 5.66 6.01 -8.87
C VAL A 159 7.12 5.73 -8.48
N PRO A 160 7.79 6.61 -7.70
CA PRO A 160 9.16 6.39 -7.28
C PRO A 160 9.34 5.05 -6.58
N GLY A 161 10.34 4.27 -6.98
CA GLY A 161 10.63 2.94 -6.43
C GLY A 161 9.85 1.79 -7.07
N TYR A 162 8.90 2.06 -7.97
CA TYR A 162 8.36 1.02 -8.84
C TYR A 162 9.36 0.67 -9.96
N ASP A 163 9.52 -0.63 -10.25
CA ASP A 163 10.37 -1.12 -11.33
C ASP A 163 9.54 -1.98 -12.30
N PRO A 164 9.27 -1.51 -13.53
CA PRO A 164 8.46 -2.24 -14.51
C PRO A 164 9.14 -3.49 -15.09
N GLU A 165 10.47 -3.58 -15.04
CA GLU A 165 11.20 -4.74 -15.57
C GLU A 165 11.20 -5.92 -14.59
N SER A 166 10.83 -5.65 -13.34
CA SER A 166 10.75 -6.65 -12.29
C SER A 166 9.61 -6.30 -11.34
N PRO A 167 8.33 -6.26 -11.76
CA PRO A 167 7.20 -5.91 -10.88
C PRO A 167 7.09 -6.87 -9.68
N PHE A 168 6.27 -6.53 -8.68
CA PHE A 168 6.13 -7.42 -7.51
C PHE A 168 5.58 -8.78 -7.93
N ASP A 169 6.25 -9.85 -7.48
CA ASP A 169 5.80 -11.21 -7.71
C ASP A 169 5.52 -11.91 -6.38
N TYR A 170 4.25 -11.96 -6.02
CA TYR A 170 3.75 -12.55 -4.78
C TYR A 170 3.93 -14.08 -4.70
N ARG A 171 4.19 -14.77 -5.83
CA ARG A 171 4.46 -16.22 -5.83
C ARG A 171 5.90 -16.53 -5.42
N SER A 172 6.83 -15.62 -5.69
CA SER A 172 8.25 -15.89 -5.56
C SER A 172 8.75 -15.63 -4.14
N ASN A 173 9.83 -16.31 -3.76
CA ASN A 173 10.57 -16.01 -2.53
C ASN A 173 11.18 -14.58 -2.49
N LYS A 174 11.05 -13.80 -3.58
CA LYS A 174 11.48 -12.39 -3.61
C LYS A 174 10.49 -11.51 -2.87
N ASN A 175 9.18 -11.73 -3.03
CA ASN A 175 8.14 -10.93 -2.37
C ASN A 175 7.13 -11.85 -1.68
N ARG A 176 7.32 -12.08 -0.37
CA ARG A 176 6.40 -12.92 0.42
C ARG A 176 5.16 -12.13 0.78
N PHE A 177 3.98 -12.73 0.68
CA PHE A 177 2.72 -12.05 0.97
C PHE A 177 1.81 -12.96 1.81
N LEU A 178 1.33 -12.46 2.94
CA LEU A 178 0.38 -13.15 3.80
C LEU A 178 -0.86 -12.27 4.04
N TYR A 179 -2.03 -12.68 3.56
CA TYR A 179 -3.29 -12.12 4.01
C TYR A 179 -3.68 -12.62 5.39
N VAL A 180 -4.34 -11.76 6.16
CA VAL A 180 -4.96 -12.11 7.43
C VAL A 180 -6.35 -11.51 7.50
N GLY A 181 -7.38 -12.36 7.48
CA GLY A 181 -8.78 -11.98 7.62
C GLY A 181 -9.58 -11.93 6.32
N LEU A 182 -9.00 -12.32 5.18
CA LEU A 182 -9.64 -12.30 3.87
C LEU A 182 -10.95 -13.09 3.91
N ARG A 183 -12.08 -12.43 3.58
CA ARG A 183 -13.43 -13.01 3.77
C ARG A 183 -14.56 -12.39 2.95
N ASP A 184 -14.29 -11.32 2.23
CA ASP A 184 -15.28 -10.62 1.40
C ASP A 184 -14.78 -10.56 -0.04
N GLN A 185 -15.11 -11.59 -0.81
CA GLN A 185 -14.66 -11.79 -2.18
C GLN A 185 -15.72 -12.50 -3.01
N SER A 186 -15.80 -12.15 -4.29
CA SER A 186 -16.44 -12.99 -5.31
C SER A 186 -15.61 -14.26 -5.59
N GLU A 187 -16.20 -15.23 -6.29
CA GLU A 187 -15.48 -16.43 -6.73
C GLU A 187 -14.26 -16.07 -7.60
N LEU A 188 -14.43 -15.11 -8.53
CA LEU A 188 -13.35 -14.63 -9.40
C LEU A 188 -12.21 -13.97 -8.61
N GLN A 189 -12.55 -13.12 -7.64
CA GLN A 189 -11.54 -12.48 -6.77
C GLN A 189 -10.75 -13.52 -5.97
N ARG A 190 -11.43 -14.54 -5.46
CA ARG A 190 -10.79 -15.64 -4.75
C ARG A 190 -9.86 -16.45 -5.65
N GLU A 191 -10.29 -16.77 -6.86
CA GLU A 191 -9.46 -17.45 -7.87
C GLU A 191 -8.20 -16.64 -8.17
N ARG A 192 -8.33 -15.33 -8.37
CA ARG A 192 -7.19 -14.44 -8.61
C ARG A 192 -6.18 -14.41 -7.46
N VAL A 193 -6.62 -14.48 -6.20
CA VAL A 193 -5.70 -14.57 -5.05
C VAL A 193 -4.91 -15.88 -5.08
N VAL A 194 -5.58 -17.00 -5.34
CA VAL A 194 -4.93 -18.31 -5.47
C VAL A 194 -3.97 -18.33 -6.65
N GLU A 195 -4.39 -17.83 -7.81
CA GLU A 195 -3.55 -17.67 -8.98
C GLU A 195 -2.40 -16.70 -8.69
N ALA A 196 -2.57 -15.64 -7.92
CA ALA A 196 -1.46 -14.77 -7.55
C ALA A 196 -0.42 -15.45 -6.65
N GLY A 197 -0.77 -16.60 -6.06
CA GLY A 197 0.05 -17.41 -5.14
C GLY A 197 0.32 -16.71 -3.82
N MET A 198 -0.66 -15.96 -3.32
CA MET A 198 -0.60 -15.28 -2.04
C MET A 198 -1.01 -16.23 -0.91
N ASP A 199 -0.22 -16.29 0.16
CA ASP A 199 -0.61 -17.04 1.36
C ASP A 199 -1.75 -16.32 2.07
N SER A 200 -2.70 -17.07 2.64
CA SER A 200 -3.90 -16.48 3.25
C SER A 200 -4.32 -17.20 4.52
N ILE A 201 -4.47 -16.43 5.61
CA ILE A 201 -5.26 -16.81 6.78
C ILE A 201 -6.67 -16.24 6.57
N TRP A 202 -7.60 -17.12 6.19
CA TRP A 202 -8.98 -16.78 5.88
C TRP A 202 -9.76 -16.32 7.12
N GLY A 203 -10.63 -15.32 6.95
CA GLY A 203 -11.54 -14.85 7.99
C GLY A 203 -12.86 -15.61 8.00
N GLY A 204 -13.43 -15.86 9.18
CA GLY A 204 -14.73 -16.51 9.36
C GLY A 204 -14.70 -18.04 9.20
N ASN A 205 -15.86 -18.65 8.96
CA ASN A 205 -16.01 -20.10 8.73
C ASN A 205 -15.72 -20.51 7.27
N LEU A 206 -15.04 -19.65 6.50
CA LEU A 206 -14.67 -19.96 5.13
C LEU A 206 -13.55 -21.00 5.18
N ASN A 207 -13.91 -22.26 4.94
CA ASN A 207 -12.91 -23.28 4.70
C ASN A 207 -12.05 -22.85 3.49
N PRO A 208 -10.73 -23.07 3.53
CA PRO A 208 -9.92 -22.97 2.32
C PRO A 208 -10.57 -23.84 1.22
N PRO A 209 -10.46 -23.47 -0.06
CA PRO A 209 -10.97 -24.32 -1.14
C PRO A 209 -10.41 -25.74 -0.95
N ASP A 210 -11.23 -26.75 -1.18
CA ASP A 210 -10.79 -28.14 -1.16
C ASP A 210 -9.58 -28.28 -2.10
N GLY A 211 -8.37 -28.46 -1.53
CA GLY A 211 -7.12 -28.62 -2.29
C GLY A 211 -5.91 -27.78 -1.84
N LEU A 212 -6.08 -26.75 -1.00
CA LEU A 212 -4.96 -25.89 -0.55
C LEU A 212 -4.47 -26.18 0.88
N ARG A 213 -4.48 -27.46 1.29
CA ARG A 213 -3.67 -27.90 2.45
C ARG A 213 -2.29 -28.31 1.93
N GLY A 214 -1.39 -27.33 1.78
CA GLY A 214 0.02 -27.53 1.42
C GLY A 214 0.89 -26.57 2.20
#